data_AF-A0A2R4M5N7-F1
#
_entry.id   AF-A0A2R4M5N7-F1
#
_cell.length_a   1.000
_cell.length_b   1.000
_cell.length_c   1.000
_cell.angle_alpha   90.00
_cell.angle_beta   90.00
_cell.angle_gamma   90.00
#
_symmetry.space_group_name_H-M   'P 1'
#
loop_
_entity.id
_entity.type
_entity.pdbx_description
1 polymer ?
#
loop_
_entity_poly.entity_id
_entity_poly.type
_entity_poly.pdbx_seq_one_letter_code
_entity_poly.pdbx_strand_id
1 'polypeptide(L)'
;MQRSFVLAGLLLTLCTRPISAACIIEANDDLVASGAFVTDQTSGLVWQRCAIGMEWAANESRCIGEPEGLDLNAAYDDAANAGDGWRIPTGAELETLL
;
A
#
# COMPACT_ATOMS: atom_id res chain seq x y z
N MET A 1 -21.01 22.58 54.62
CA MET A 1 -19.82 22.31 55.45
C MET A 1 -19.23 20.99 54.95
N GLN A 2 -18.28 20.99 54.01
CA GLN A 2 -16.82 20.86 54.22
C GLN A 2 -16.15 21.26 52.89
N ARG A 3 -15.65 22.49 52.73
CA ARG A 3 -14.26 22.98 52.89
C ARG A 3 -13.24 22.44 51.86
N SER A 4 -12.75 23.39 51.06
CA SER A 4 -11.57 23.46 50.17
C SER A 4 -10.52 22.36 50.23
N PHE A 5 -9.93 22.04 49.07
CA PHE A 5 -8.47 22.20 48.85
C PHE A 5 -8.20 22.49 47.37
N VAL A 6 -7.98 23.78 47.07
CA VAL A 6 -7.28 24.26 45.87
C VAL A 6 -5.78 24.27 46.22
N LEU A 7 -4.92 24.01 45.24
CA LEU A 7 -3.46 24.20 45.17
C LEU A 7 -2.62 22.91 45.20
N ALA A 8 -2.18 22.48 44.01
CA ALA A 8 -0.78 22.15 43.73
C ALA A 8 -0.61 21.92 42.22
N GLY A 9 -0.41 23.01 41.47
CA GLY A 9 0.16 22.92 40.13
C GLY A 9 1.68 22.88 40.22
N LEU A 10 2.33 21.87 39.64
CA LEU A 10 3.67 22.01 39.09
C LEU A 10 3.87 21.01 37.94
N LEU A 11 4.24 21.57 36.81
CA LEU A 11 4.30 21.01 35.46
C LEU A 11 5.26 19.82 35.35
N LEU A 12 4.76 18.69 34.84
CA LEU A 12 5.57 17.60 34.25
C LEU A 12 4.79 16.88 33.15
N THR A 13 4.06 17.63 32.31
CA THR A 13 3.58 17.11 31.02
C THR A 13 4.72 17.22 30.00
N LEU A 14 5.75 16.39 30.17
CA LEU A 14 6.69 16.11 29.08
C LEU A 14 5.87 15.56 27.92
N CYS A 15 6.02 16.18 26.76
CA CYS A 15 5.32 15.86 25.52
C CYS A 15 5.31 14.35 25.23
N THR A 16 4.28 13.63 25.66
CA THR A 16 3.87 12.36 25.06
C THR A 16 3.18 12.71 23.75
N ARG A 17 3.94 13.27 22.80
CA ARG A 17 3.50 13.35 21.42
C ARG A 17 3.63 11.92 20.89
N PRO A 18 2.54 11.22 20.57
CA PRO A 18 2.70 10.05 19.72
C PRO A 18 3.39 10.56 18.45
N ILE A 19 4.55 9.97 18.13
CA ILE A 19 5.11 10.07 16.79
C ILE A 19 4.13 9.28 15.94
N SER A 20 3.05 9.95 15.52
CA SER A 20 2.19 9.38 14.50
C SER A 20 3.01 9.43 13.23
N ALA A 21 3.52 8.27 12.81
CA ALA A 21 3.93 8.09 11.43
C ALA A 21 2.67 8.28 10.59
N ALA A 22 2.42 9.50 10.14
CA ALA A 22 1.45 9.73 9.09
C ALA A 22 2.02 9.03 7.87
N CYS A 23 1.46 7.88 7.51
CA CYS A 23 1.61 7.40 6.15
C CYS A 23 1.07 8.53 5.27
N ILE A 24 1.86 9.00 4.32
CA ILE A 24 1.36 9.82 3.22
C ILE A 24 0.33 8.97 2.49
N ILE A 25 -0.93 9.10 2.89
CA ILE A 25 -2.06 8.65 2.10
C ILE A 25 -2.48 9.85 1.28
N GLU A 26 -1.62 10.25 0.34
CA GLU A 26 -2.11 10.96 -0.82
C GLU A 26 -2.84 9.88 -1.60
N ALA A 27 -4.17 9.83 -1.47
CA ALA A 27 -4.96 8.96 -2.32
C ALA A 27 -4.72 9.43 -3.74
N ASN A 28 -3.97 8.64 -4.52
CA ASN A 28 -3.88 8.86 -5.94
C ASN A 28 -5.26 8.53 -6.53
N ASP A 29 -6.08 9.57 -6.73
CA ASP A 29 -7.44 9.44 -7.27
C ASP A 29 -7.45 8.76 -8.66
N ASP A 30 -6.28 8.67 -9.32
CA ASP A 30 -6.12 7.99 -10.61
C ASP A 30 -5.97 6.46 -10.49
N LEU A 31 -5.75 5.91 -9.29
CA LEU A 31 -5.66 4.45 -9.06
C LEU A 31 -7.02 3.86 -8.68
N VAL A 32 -7.69 3.21 -9.63
CA VAL A 32 -9.01 2.60 -9.44
C VAL A 32 -8.90 1.12 -9.12
N ALA A 33 -9.37 0.77 -7.93
CA ALA A 33 -9.35 -0.58 -7.42
C ALA A 33 -10.49 -1.47 -7.95
N SER A 34 -10.18 -2.64 -8.52
CA SER A 34 -11.19 -3.66 -8.87
C SER A 34 -10.70 -5.08 -8.63
N GLY A 35 -11.21 -5.73 -7.57
CA GLY A 35 -10.80 -7.09 -7.20
C GLY A 35 -9.29 -7.20 -7.02
N ALA A 36 -8.67 -8.20 -7.66
CA ALA A 36 -7.21 -8.43 -7.62
C ALA A 36 -6.39 -7.43 -8.45
N PHE A 37 -7.05 -6.48 -9.11
CA PHE A 37 -6.40 -5.55 -10.04
C PHE A 37 -6.58 -4.08 -9.62
N VAL A 38 -5.71 -3.23 -10.17
CA VAL A 38 -5.76 -1.77 -10.08
C VAL A 38 -5.61 -1.21 -11.47
N THR A 39 -6.52 -0.34 -11.90
CA THR A 39 -6.35 0.45 -13.11
C THR A 39 -5.70 1.77 -12.73
N ASP A 40 -4.54 2.07 -13.31
CA ASP A 40 -3.94 3.40 -13.25
C ASP A 40 -4.47 4.23 -14.42
N GLN A 41 -5.29 5.24 -14.12
CA GLN A 41 -5.88 6.14 -15.12
C GLN A 41 -4.84 7.07 -15.76
N THR A 42 -3.69 7.30 -15.12
CA THR A 42 -2.61 8.14 -15.67
C THR A 42 -1.93 7.44 -16.84
N SER A 43 -1.52 6.17 -16.66
CA SER A 43 -0.87 5.38 -17.72
C SER A 43 -1.84 4.60 -18.59
N GLY A 44 -3.06 4.36 -18.12
CA GLY A 44 -4.03 3.45 -18.72
C GLY A 44 -3.72 1.96 -18.49
N LEU A 45 -2.73 1.63 -17.66
CA LEU A 45 -2.31 0.27 -17.38
C LEU A 45 -3.18 -0.39 -16.30
N VAL A 46 -3.29 -1.72 -16.39
CA VAL A 46 -3.87 -2.55 -15.35
C VAL A 46 -2.75 -3.29 -14.62
N TRP A 47 -2.75 -3.20 -13.31
CA TRP A 47 -1.74 -3.74 -12.41
C TRP A 47 -2.34 -4.87 -11.58
N GLN A 48 -1.55 -5.92 -11.35
CA GLN A 48 -1.86 -6.90 -10.30
C GLN A 48 -1.58 -6.26 -8.94
N ARG A 49 -2.49 -6.44 -7.97
CA ARG A 49 -2.27 -5.97 -6.58
C ARG A 49 -1.18 -6.72 -5.85
N CYS A 50 -1.07 -8.00 -6.15
CA CYS A 50 -0.24 -8.93 -5.42
C CYS A 50 0.93 -9.36 -6.30
N ALA A 51 2.06 -9.66 -5.66
CA ALA A 51 3.18 -10.28 -6.35
C ALA A 51 2.77 -11.66 -6.88
N ILE A 52 3.48 -12.13 -7.91
CA ILE A 52 3.31 -13.48 -8.46
C ILE A 52 3.51 -14.51 -7.33
N GLY A 53 2.61 -15.51 -7.28
CA GLY A 53 2.53 -16.51 -6.20
C GLY A 53 1.57 -16.17 -5.06
N MET A 54 1.09 -14.93 -4.99
CA MET A 54 0.14 -14.47 -3.97
C MET A 54 -1.27 -14.27 -4.54
N GLU A 55 -2.28 -14.21 -3.65
CA GLU A 55 -3.67 -13.97 -4.01
C GLU A 55 -4.26 -12.78 -3.24
N TRP A 56 -5.11 -11.99 -3.89
CA TRP A 56 -5.84 -10.91 -3.24
C TRP A 56 -7.05 -11.45 -2.44
N ALA A 57 -6.94 -11.41 -1.10
CA ALA A 57 -8.03 -11.77 -0.20
C ALA A 57 -8.95 -10.57 0.05
N ALA A 58 -10.05 -10.47 -0.70
CA ALA A 58 -10.97 -9.32 -0.63
C ALA A 58 -11.58 -9.10 0.78
N ASN A 59 -11.83 -10.18 1.53
CA ASN A 59 -12.33 -10.15 2.90
C ASN A 59 -11.34 -9.55 3.91
N GLU A 60 -10.04 -9.65 3.64
CA GLU A 60 -8.97 -9.13 4.50
C GLU A 60 -8.34 -7.85 3.94
N SER A 61 -8.70 -7.48 2.71
CA SER A 61 -8.13 -6.34 1.97
C SER A 61 -6.61 -6.37 1.92
N ARG A 62 -6.03 -7.55 1.70
CA ARG A 62 -4.58 -7.78 1.62
C ARG A 62 -4.25 -8.94 0.70
N CYS A 63 -2.99 -8.99 0.28
CA CYS A 63 -2.44 -10.18 -0.34
C CYS A 63 -2.16 -11.25 0.73
N ILE A 64 -2.47 -12.50 0.39
CA ILE A 64 -2.18 -13.70 1.19
C ILE A 64 -1.35 -14.68 0.37
N GLY A 65 -0.66 -15.59 1.05
CA GLY A 65 0.32 -16.49 0.44
C GLY A 65 1.75 -15.96 0.52
N GLU A 66 2.68 -16.66 -0.14
CA GLU A 66 4.10 -16.32 -0.21
C GLU A 66 4.43 -15.89 -1.64
N PRO A 67 5.15 -14.78 -1.86
CA PRO A 67 5.62 -14.43 -3.19
C PRO A 67 6.58 -15.50 -3.74
N GLU A 68 6.51 -15.76 -5.04
CA GLU A 68 7.36 -16.76 -5.68
C GLU A 68 8.84 -16.38 -5.70
N GLY A 69 9.14 -15.07 -5.63
CA GLY A 69 10.52 -14.58 -5.55
C GLY A 69 11.30 -14.76 -6.84
N LEU A 70 10.71 -14.35 -7.97
CA LEU A 70 11.32 -14.47 -9.29
C LEU A 70 12.51 -13.50 -9.47
N ASP A 71 13.56 -13.97 -10.15
CA ASP A 71 14.54 -13.07 -10.75
C ASP A 71 13.97 -12.37 -12.00
N LEU A 72 14.70 -11.41 -12.54
CA LEU A 72 14.20 -10.60 -13.64
C LEU A 72 13.93 -11.40 -14.92
N ASN A 73 14.74 -12.40 -15.25
CA ASN A 73 14.54 -13.20 -16.47
C ASN A 73 13.30 -14.08 -16.31
N ALA A 74 13.17 -14.73 -15.16
CA ALA A 74 11.99 -15.54 -14.85
C ALA A 74 10.71 -14.69 -14.85
N ALA A 75 10.77 -13.43 -14.37
CA ALA A 75 9.64 -12.52 -14.40
C ALA A 75 9.22 -12.12 -15.84
N TYR A 76 10.18 -11.94 -16.76
CA TYR A 76 9.87 -11.73 -18.17
C TYR A 76 9.19 -12.95 -18.81
N ASP A 77 9.71 -14.15 -18.52
CA ASP A 77 9.13 -15.39 -19.03
C ASP A 77 7.72 -15.62 -18.46
N ASP A 78 7.52 -15.40 -17.16
CA ASP A 78 6.22 -15.51 -16.49
C ASP A 78 5.20 -14.55 -17.10
N ALA A 79 5.55 -13.28 -17.26
CA ALA A 79 4.65 -12.29 -17.86
C ALA A 79 4.30 -12.63 -19.33
N ALA A 80 5.26 -13.14 -20.10
CA ALA A 80 5.00 -13.59 -21.47
C ALA A 80 4.07 -14.82 -21.52
N ASN A 81 4.23 -15.75 -20.59
CA ASN A 81 3.41 -16.96 -20.47
C ASN A 81 1.98 -16.65 -19.98
N ALA A 82 1.81 -15.61 -19.14
CA ALA A 82 0.49 -15.15 -18.70
C ALA A 82 -0.40 -14.69 -19.87
N GLY A 83 0.20 -14.28 -21.00
CA GLY A 83 -0.53 -13.90 -22.21
C GLY A 83 -1.30 -12.58 -22.07
N ASP A 84 -2.25 -12.34 -22.96
CA ASP A 84 -3.20 -11.20 -22.91
C ASP A 84 -2.57 -9.79 -22.74
N GLY A 85 -1.30 -9.64 -23.15
CA GLY A 85 -0.57 -8.37 -23.06
C GLY A 85 0.10 -8.11 -21.72
N TRP A 86 0.09 -9.07 -20.79
CA TRP A 86 0.89 -8.99 -19.57
C TRP A 86 2.39 -8.88 -19.90
N ARG A 87 3.07 -8.00 -19.17
CA ARG A 87 4.50 -7.72 -19.34
C ARG A 87 5.07 -7.07 -18.08
N ILE A 88 6.40 -7.05 -18.00
CA ILE A 88 7.11 -6.23 -17.03
C ILE A 88 6.95 -4.74 -17.39
N PRO A 89 6.62 -3.87 -16.42
CA PRO A 89 6.54 -2.43 -16.65
C PRO A 89 7.91 -1.83 -16.90
N THR A 90 7.96 -0.70 -17.61
CA THR A 90 9.13 0.16 -17.61
C THR A 90 9.23 0.93 -16.28
N GLY A 91 10.41 1.49 -15.98
CA GLY A 91 10.57 2.32 -14.78
C GLY A 91 9.62 3.51 -14.74
N ALA A 92 9.45 4.21 -15.87
CA ALA A 92 8.55 5.37 -15.97
C ALA A 92 7.07 5.00 -15.77
N GLU A 93 6.66 3.79 -16.18
CA GLU A 93 5.30 3.29 -15.91
C GLU A 93 5.12 2.90 -14.46
N LEU A 94 6.16 2.35 -13.80
CA LEU A 94 6.09 2.04 -12.37
C LEU A 94 6.04 3.31 -11.51
N GLU A 95 6.72 4.37 -11.93
CA GLU A 95 6.73 5.66 -11.25
C GLU A 95 5.35 6.32 -11.15
N THR A 96 4.37 5.95 -11.99
CA THR A 96 3.00 6.48 -11.88
C THR A 96 2.23 5.94 -10.67
N LEU A 97 2.75 4.91 -9.99
CA LEU A 97 2.15 4.33 -8.80
C LEU A 97 2.62 4.96 -7.48
N LEU A 98 3.60 5.87 -7.52
CA LEU A 98 4.23 6.51 -6.36
C LEU A 98 3.61 7.88 -6.06
#